data_AF-A0A1A8CDV9-F1
#
_entry.id   AF-A0A1A8CDV9-F1
#
_cell.length_a   1.000
_cell.length_b   1.000
_cell.length_c   1.000
_cell.angle_alpha   90.00
_cell.angle_beta   90.00
_cell.angle_gamma   90.00
#
_symmetry.space_group_name_H-M   'P 1'
#
loop_
_entity.id
_entity.type
_entity.pdbx_description
1 polymer ?
#
loop_
_entity_poly.entity_id
_entity_poly.type
_entity_poly.pdbx_seq_one_letter_code
_entity_poly.pdbx_strand_id
1 'polypeptide(L)'
;FFVASDPNVKTDRLWHDKYSLRKSMIPSFITMDQARKVLLIGKSINFLHQVCHDRTPPGKITPASKPADTPKDAAELLSDLEGAFQEKIDSAYFDTSKYLLDVLNRNYLLLEHLQAMRRYLLLGQGDFIRHLMDLLKPELARPATTLYQHNLTGILETAVRATNAQFDNAEILKRLDVRLLEVSPGDTGWDVFSLDYHVDGPIATVFTRECMGHYLRVFNFLWRAKRMEYTLTDIWKGQMCNAKLLKTMPELSGVLHQCHILASEMVHFIHQMQYYITFEVLECSWDELWNKVQQAQDLDHIIAAHDVFLDTIISRCLLDNNSRSLLNQLRAIFDQIIEFQSAQDALYRSALEELTLRLQFEERKRQREEEGQWGVTAEQEAEERRRIQEFQDTIPKMRSQLRILTHFYQSIVQQFLVLLMTSSDESLRFLSFRLDFNEH
;
A
#
# COMPACT_ATOMS: atom_id res chain seq x y z
N PHE A 1 3.94 32.41 34.02
CA PHE A 1 2.83 31.59 33.48
C PHE A 1 3.28 30.13 33.43
N PHE A 2 2.38 29.16 33.59
CA PHE A 2 2.73 27.73 33.65
C PHE A 2 2.91 27.09 32.25
N VAL A 3 2.48 27.77 31.18
CA VAL A 3 2.81 27.41 29.79
C VAL A 3 4.12 28.08 29.40
N ALA A 4 5.08 27.29 28.92
CA ALA A 4 6.35 27.75 28.37
C ALA A 4 6.34 27.64 26.84
N SER A 5 6.85 28.67 26.17
CA SER A 5 7.08 28.66 24.73
C SER A 5 8.56 28.49 24.43
N ASP A 6 8.91 27.50 23.61
CA ASP A 6 10.27 27.34 23.09
C ASP A 6 10.45 28.18 21.80
N PRO A 7 11.39 29.16 21.79
CA PRO A 7 11.63 29.98 20.61
C PRO A 7 12.39 29.27 19.48
N ASN A 8 13.02 28.12 19.74
CA ASN A 8 13.90 27.45 18.78
C ASN A 8 13.18 26.48 17.84
N VAL A 9 11.90 26.19 18.10
CA VAL A 9 11.09 25.24 17.34
C VAL A 9 10.62 25.87 16.02
N LYS A 10 10.91 25.20 14.90
CA LYS A 10 10.45 25.60 13.56
C LYS A 10 8.92 25.50 13.44
N THR A 11 8.35 26.29 12.54
CA THR A 11 6.89 26.33 12.27
C THR A 11 6.29 24.98 11.90
N ASP A 12 7.08 24.06 11.33
CA ASP A 12 6.68 22.70 10.93
C ASP A 12 6.33 21.80 12.13
N ARG A 13 6.96 22.00 13.30
CA ARG A 13 6.69 21.23 14.54
C ARG A 13 6.02 22.06 15.62
N LEU A 14 5.34 23.13 15.21
CA LEU A 14 4.75 24.10 16.12
C LEU A 14 3.75 23.47 17.09
N TRP A 15 2.93 22.53 16.61
CA TRP A 15 1.89 21.90 17.40
C TRP A 15 2.44 20.97 18.51
N HIS A 16 3.50 20.25 18.20
CA HIS A 16 4.09 19.22 19.06
C HIS A 16 5.05 19.82 20.10
N ASP A 17 6.05 20.59 19.64
CA ASP A 17 7.24 20.87 20.46
C ASP A 17 7.27 22.31 21.04
N LYS A 18 6.51 23.25 20.46
CA LYS A 18 6.64 24.68 20.81
C LYS A 18 6.14 25.04 22.20
N TYR A 19 5.10 24.36 22.67
CA TYR A 19 4.45 24.71 23.95
C TYR A 19 4.47 23.54 24.91
N SER A 20 5.01 23.77 26.11
CA SER A 20 5.10 22.77 27.18
C SER A 20 4.55 23.31 28.50
N LEU A 21 4.06 22.40 29.35
CA LEU A 21 3.58 22.72 30.69
C LEU A 21 4.69 22.59 31.73
N ARG A 22 4.95 23.66 32.47
CA ARG A 22 5.84 23.66 33.63
C ARG A 22 5.09 23.18 34.86
N LYS A 23 5.16 21.87 35.14
CA LYS A 23 4.46 21.20 36.26
C LYS A 23 4.69 21.89 37.61
N SER A 24 5.88 22.44 37.86
CA SER A 24 6.25 23.13 39.10
C SER A 24 5.58 24.50 39.29
N MET A 25 5.02 25.08 38.23
CA MET A 25 4.40 26.41 38.24
C MET A 25 2.87 26.35 38.12
N ILE A 26 2.28 25.16 38.11
CA ILE A 26 0.82 24.98 38.05
C ILE A 26 0.25 25.37 39.44
N PRO A 27 -0.65 26.36 39.51
CA PRO A 27 -1.28 26.72 40.77
C PRO A 27 -2.11 25.55 41.34
N SER A 28 -2.16 25.42 42.66
CA SER A 28 -2.85 24.31 43.33
C SER A 28 -4.37 24.26 43.08
N PHE A 29 -4.97 25.38 42.66
CA PHE A 29 -6.38 25.47 42.31
C PHE A 29 -6.70 25.06 40.86
N ILE A 30 -5.70 24.80 40.02
CA ILE A 30 -5.88 24.33 38.63
C ILE A 30 -5.52 22.85 38.57
N THR A 31 -6.47 22.01 38.16
CA THR A 31 -6.20 20.59 37.95
C THR A 31 -5.32 20.37 36.72
N MET A 32 -4.62 19.22 36.67
CA MET A 32 -3.77 18.91 35.52
C MET A 32 -4.55 18.89 34.20
N ASP A 33 -5.81 18.45 34.23
CA ASP A 33 -6.66 18.38 33.04
C ASP A 33 -7.10 19.77 32.58
N GLN A 34 -7.43 20.68 33.51
CA GLN A 34 -7.70 22.08 33.18
C GLN A 34 -6.45 22.75 32.58
N ALA A 35 -5.27 22.51 33.14
CA ALA A 35 -4.02 23.05 32.60
C ALA A 35 -3.73 22.55 31.17
N ARG A 36 -4.08 21.29 30.87
CA ARG A 36 -3.99 20.73 29.50
C ARG A 36 -4.99 21.37 28.54
N LYS A 37 -6.24 21.57 28.96
CA LYS A 37 -7.26 22.27 28.15
C LYS A 37 -6.83 23.70 27.81
N VAL A 38 -6.32 24.44 28.80
CA VAL A 38 -5.79 25.79 28.59
C VAL A 38 -4.61 25.81 27.61
N LEU A 39 -3.71 24.82 27.70
CA LEU A 39 -2.63 24.65 26.73
C LEU A 39 -3.18 24.43 25.32
N LEU A 40 -4.18 23.55 25.16
CA LEU A 40 -4.72 23.23 23.84
C LEU A 40 -5.45 24.42 23.22
N ILE A 41 -6.24 25.17 23.99
CA ILE A 41 -6.85 26.43 23.55
C ILE A 41 -5.77 27.36 22.98
N GLY A 42 -4.68 27.56 23.73
CA GLY A 42 -3.57 28.40 23.30
C GLY A 42 -2.87 27.89 22.04
N LYS A 43 -2.65 26.58 21.93
CA LYS A 43 -2.08 25.93 20.73
C LYS A 43 -2.97 26.15 19.51
N SER A 44 -4.28 25.87 19.64
CA SER A 44 -5.28 26.04 18.59
C SER A 44 -5.35 27.46 18.06
N ILE A 45 -5.43 28.45 18.95
CA ILE A 45 -5.47 29.87 18.55
C ILE A 45 -4.17 30.28 17.85
N ASN A 46 -3.01 29.89 18.40
CA ASN A 46 -1.73 30.24 17.78
C ASN A 46 -1.55 29.55 16.42
N PHE A 47 -2.02 28.31 16.29
CA PHE A 47 -2.00 27.55 15.04
C PHE A 47 -2.86 28.20 13.96
N LEU A 48 -4.09 28.61 14.29
CA LEU A 48 -4.98 29.33 13.39
C LEU A 48 -4.34 30.62 12.85
N HIS A 49 -3.70 31.40 13.72
CA HIS A 49 -3.06 32.65 13.32
C HIS A 49 -1.76 32.45 12.52
N GLN A 50 -0.88 31.55 12.95
CA GLN A 50 0.46 31.41 12.37
C GLN A 50 0.51 30.49 11.15
N VAL A 51 -0.27 29.40 11.14
CA VAL A 51 -0.20 28.36 10.12
C VAL A 51 -1.37 28.46 9.14
N CYS A 52 -2.60 28.66 9.64
CA CYS A 52 -3.76 28.82 8.76
C CYS A 52 -3.91 30.25 8.22
N HIS A 53 -3.07 31.19 8.67
CA HIS A 53 -3.13 32.62 8.37
C HIS A 53 -4.52 33.26 8.58
N ASP A 54 -5.32 32.69 9.48
CA ASP A 54 -6.65 33.19 9.75
C ASP A 54 -6.56 34.49 10.55
N ARG A 55 -7.15 35.55 9.99
CA ARG A 55 -7.17 36.90 10.58
C ARG A 55 -8.46 37.15 11.35
N THR A 56 -9.30 36.13 11.54
CA THR A 56 -10.47 36.24 12.41
C THR A 56 -10.04 36.66 13.82
N PRO A 57 -10.59 37.77 14.36
CA PRO A 57 -10.21 38.24 15.68
C PRO A 57 -10.64 37.20 16.75
N PRO A 58 -9.85 37.02 17.83
CA PRO A 58 -10.12 36.01 18.85
C PRO A 58 -11.54 36.07 19.43
N GLY A 59 -12.13 37.28 19.50
CA GLY A 59 -13.49 37.52 20.00
C GLY A 59 -14.64 37.02 19.10
N LYS A 60 -14.35 36.45 17.93
CA LYS A 60 -15.32 35.68 17.11
C LYS A 60 -15.12 34.17 17.20
N ILE A 61 -13.97 33.70 17.66
CA ILE A 61 -13.61 32.28 17.78
C ILE A 61 -14.11 31.72 19.12
N THR A 62 -14.03 32.53 20.17
CA THR A 62 -14.80 32.32 21.40
C THR A 62 -16.09 33.13 21.32
N PRO A 63 -17.27 32.60 21.70
CA PRO A 63 -18.45 33.43 21.89
C PRO A 63 -18.05 34.55 22.86
N ALA A 64 -18.52 35.76 22.60
CA ALA A 64 -18.21 36.96 23.34
C ALA A 64 -18.54 36.80 24.84
N SER A 65 -17.67 36.12 25.60
CA SER A 65 -17.43 36.51 26.96
C SER A 65 -16.73 37.85 26.81
N LYS A 66 -17.45 38.91 27.16
CA LYS A 66 -16.83 40.19 27.46
C LYS A 66 -15.55 39.87 28.25
N PRO A 67 -14.38 40.41 27.89
CA PRO A 67 -13.30 40.44 28.87
C PRO A 67 -13.94 40.92 30.18
N ALA A 68 -13.56 40.33 31.30
CA ALA A 68 -13.99 40.80 32.61
C ALA A 68 -13.40 42.22 32.81
N ASP A 69 -13.95 43.20 32.10
CA ASP A 69 -13.61 44.61 32.14
C ASP A 69 -14.15 45.21 33.44
N THR A 70 -15.01 44.47 34.16
CA THR A 70 -15.41 44.84 35.51
C THR A 70 -14.69 43.98 36.56
N PRO A 71 -14.05 44.60 37.57
CA PRO A 71 -13.40 43.87 38.67
C PRO A 71 -14.39 43.04 39.52
N LYS A 72 -15.70 43.19 39.31
CA LYS A 72 -16.75 42.38 39.94
C LYS A 72 -16.88 40.98 39.32
N ASP A 73 -16.82 40.87 37.99
CA ASP A 73 -16.87 39.58 37.29
C ASP A 73 -15.64 38.71 37.59
N ALA A 74 -14.48 39.34 37.79
CA ALA A 74 -13.25 38.67 38.21
C ALA A 74 -13.31 38.18 39.67
N ALA A 75 -13.95 38.95 40.56
CA ALA A 75 -14.14 38.57 41.95
C ALA A 75 -15.15 37.42 42.10
N GLU A 76 -16.24 37.41 41.32
CA GLU A 76 -17.22 36.32 41.29
C GLU A 76 -16.62 35.02 40.72
N LEU A 77 -15.81 35.11 39.67
CA LEU A 77 -15.05 33.96 39.12
C LEU A 77 -14.00 33.41 40.09
N LEU A 78 -13.38 34.26 40.89
CA LEU A 78 -12.43 33.85 41.93
C LEU A 78 -13.13 33.29 43.18
N SER A 79 -14.42 33.57 43.37
CA SER A 79 -15.22 32.96 44.45
C SER A 79 -15.85 31.62 44.07
N ASP A 80 -16.16 31.40 42.79
CA ASP A 80 -16.69 30.14 42.24
C ASP A 80 -15.68 29.49 41.29
N LEU A 81 -14.51 29.16 41.86
CA LEU A 81 -13.35 28.62 41.15
C LEU A 81 -13.54 27.18 40.66
N GLU A 82 -14.43 26.41 41.29
CA GLU A 82 -14.58 24.98 41.03
C GLU A 82 -15.59 24.69 39.91
N GLY A 83 -16.66 25.48 39.78
CA GLY A 83 -17.72 25.26 38.78
C GLY A 83 -17.65 26.22 37.59
N ALA A 84 -17.98 27.50 37.82
CA ALA A 84 -18.15 28.48 36.75
C ALA A 84 -16.87 28.75 35.93
N PHE A 85 -15.69 28.69 36.57
CA PHE A 85 -14.42 28.84 35.86
C PHE A 85 -14.14 27.63 34.95
N GLN A 86 -14.43 26.42 35.42
CA GLN A 86 -14.26 25.20 34.62
C GLN A 86 -15.21 25.18 33.42
N GLU A 87 -16.49 25.53 33.60
CA GLU A 87 -17.45 25.61 32.50
C GLU A 87 -17.03 26.60 31.41
N LYS A 88 -16.45 27.75 31.79
CA LYS A 88 -15.92 28.73 30.83
C LYS A 88 -14.70 28.19 30.07
N ILE A 89 -13.79 27.48 30.74
CA ILE A 89 -12.65 26.83 30.07
C ILE A 89 -13.16 25.76 29.10
N ASP A 90 -14.13 24.95 29.52
CA ASP A 90 -14.67 23.85 28.72
C ASP A 90 -15.44 24.36 27.50
N SER A 91 -16.22 25.43 27.64
CA SER A 91 -16.86 26.11 26.51
C SER A 91 -15.82 26.69 25.55
N ALA A 92 -14.81 27.41 26.05
CA ALA A 92 -13.77 27.98 25.21
C ALA A 92 -12.96 26.90 24.48
N TYR A 93 -12.67 25.78 25.15
CA TYR A 93 -12.00 24.61 24.57
C TYR A 93 -12.83 24.01 23.44
N PHE A 94 -14.12 23.75 23.67
CA PHE A 94 -14.99 23.14 22.67
C PHE A 94 -15.16 24.05 21.45
N ASP A 95 -15.41 25.34 21.65
CA ASP A 95 -15.63 26.30 20.57
C ASP A 95 -14.37 26.50 19.72
N THR A 96 -13.20 26.66 20.37
CA THR A 96 -11.93 26.84 19.67
C THR A 96 -11.49 25.59 18.91
N SER A 97 -11.69 24.41 19.51
CA SER A 97 -11.31 23.13 18.89
C SER A 97 -12.22 22.79 17.71
N LYS A 98 -13.53 22.97 17.87
CA LYS A 98 -14.51 22.80 16.78
C LYS A 98 -14.22 23.77 15.63
N TYR A 99 -13.95 25.04 15.96
CA TYR A 99 -13.61 26.04 14.93
C TYR A 99 -12.33 25.65 14.17
N LEU A 100 -11.28 25.21 14.88
CA LEU A 100 -10.05 24.73 14.26
C LEU A 100 -10.32 23.58 13.28
N LEU A 101 -11.09 22.57 13.71
CA LEU A 101 -11.45 21.43 12.86
C LEU A 101 -12.29 21.88 11.65
N ASP A 102 -13.23 22.79 11.84
CA ASP A 102 -14.03 23.35 10.74
C ASP A 102 -13.16 24.10 9.72
N VAL A 103 -12.18 24.89 10.18
CA VAL A 103 -11.21 25.57 9.29
C VAL A 103 -10.36 24.55 8.53
N LEU A 104 -9.83 23.53 9.20
CA LEU A 104 -9.02 22.48 8.57
C LEU A 104 -9.82 21.67 7.55
N ASN A 105 -11.07 21.34 7.84
CA ASN A 105 -11.92 20.56 6.95
C ASN A 105 -12.44 21.37 5.77
N ARG A 106 -12.80 22.64 5.97
CA ARG A 106 -13.37 23.48 4.91
C ARG A 106 -12.31 24.10 4.00
N ASN A 107 -11.26 24.65 4.58
CA ASN A 107 -10.26 25.41 3.82
C ASN A 107 -9.11 24.52 3.33
N TYR A 108 -8.78 23.47 4.08
CA TYR A 108 -7.63 22.60 3.81
C TYR A 108 -8.01 21.13 3.59
N LEU A 109 -9.31 20.81 3.53
CA LEU A 109 -9.83 19.49 3.13
C LEU A 109 -9.17 18.30 3.86
N LEU A 110 -8.88 18.45 5.16
CA LEU A 110 -8.13 17.44 5.94
C LEU A 110 -8.71 16.02 5.81
N LEU A 111 -10.03 15.87 5.87
CA LEU A 111 -10.70 14.57 5.73
C LEU A 111 -10.53 13.98 4.33
N GLU A 112 -10.55 14.80 3.29
CA GLU A 112 -10.33 14.36 1.91
C GLU A 112 -8.88 13.91 1.71
N HIS A 113 -7.91 14.58 2.34
CA HIS A 113 -6.52 14.13 2.35
C HIS A 113 -6.36 12.78 3.03
N LEU A 114 -7.04 12.55 4.17
CA LEU A 114 -7.04 11.25 4.84
C LEU A 114 -7.61 10.15 3.92
N GLN A 115 -8.72 10.44 3.23
CA GLN A 115 -9.29 9.52 2.24
C GLN A 115 -8.34 9.28 1.07
N ALA A 116 -7.66 10.32 0.57
CA ALA A 116 -6.69 10.19 -0.50
C ALA A 116 -5.52 9.27 -0.12
N MET A 117 -5.04 9.34 1.12
CA MET A 117 -4.02 8.40 1.62
C MET A 117 -4.51 6.96 1.54
N ARG A 118 -5.78 6.69 1.88
CA ARG A 118 -6.37 5.35 1.71
C ARG A 118 -6.48 4.94 0.23
N ARG A 119 -7.00 5.83 -0.62
CA ARG A 119 -7.23 5.52 -2.04
C ARG A 119 -5.93 5.21 -2.79
N TYR A 120 -4.90 6.02 -2.58
CA TYR A 120 -3.65 5.96 -3.36
C TYR A 120 -2.53 5.20 -2.64
N LEU A 121 -2.20 5.53 -1.40
CA LEU A 121 -1.07 4.92 -0.67
C LEU A 121 -1.40 3.55 -0.05
N LEU A 122 -2.67 3.30 0.28
CA LEU A 122 -3.13 1.98 0.74
C LEU A 122 -3.80 1.17 -0.37
N LEU A 123 -3.70 1.64 -1.63
CA LEU A 123 -4.26 1.01 -2.83
C LEU A 123 -5.76 0.72 -2.77
N GLY A 124 -6.53 1.51 -2.01
CA GLY A 124 -7.98 1.35 -1.92
C GLY A 124 -8.71 1.56 -3.25
N GLN A 125 -8.15 2.36 -4.16
CA GLN A 125 -8.74 2.62 -5.47
C GLN A 125 -8.18 1.66 -6.53
N GLY A 126 -8.82 0.49 -6.64
CA GLY A 126 -8.32 -0.62 -7.46
C GLY A 126 -8.30 -0.35 -8.98
N ASP A 127 -9.24 0.42 -9.52
CA ASP A 127 -9.29 0.76 -10.96
C ASP A 127 -8.07 1.61 -11.36
N PHE A 128 -7.76 2.61 -10.56
CA PHE A 128 -6.58 3.47 -10.72
C PHE A 128 -5.28 2.66 -10.68
N ILE A 129 -5.07 1.88 -9.61
CA ILE A 129 -3.84 1.09 -9.43
C ILE A 129 -3.68 0.06 -10.56
N ARG A 130 -4.77 -0.63 -10.93
CA ARG A 130 -4.73 -1.66 -11.96
C ARG A 130 -4.35 -1.08 -13.33
N HIS A 131 -4.88 0.10 -13.66
CA HIS A 131 -4.54 0.78 -14.91
C HIS A 131 -3.12 1.37 -14.88
N LEU A 132 -2.72 1.94 -13.74
CA LEU A 132 -1.36 2.44 -13.52
C LEU A 132 -0.32 1.32 -13.71
N MET A 133 -0.56 0.13 -13.15
CA MET A 133 0.33 -1.03 -13.32
C MET A 133 0.47 -1.46 -14.79
N ASP A 134 -0.60 -1.44 -15.59
CA ASP A 134 -0.53 -1.77 -17.01
C ASP A 134 0.35 -0.79 -17.78
N LEU A 135 0.21 0.51 -17.51
CA LEU A 135 0.99 1.54 -18.17
C LEU A 135 2.46 1.53 -17.71
N LEU A 136 2.70 1.19 -16.44
CA LEU A 136 4.04 1.15 -15.86
C LEU A 136 4.82 -0.13 -16.22
N LYS A 137 4.16 -1.26 -16.48
CA LYS A 137 4.82 -2.56 -16.75
C LYS A 137 6.00 -2.47 -17.74
N PRO A 138 5.89 -1.80 -18.91
CA PRO A 138 6.98 -1.75 -19.88
C PRO A 138 8.21 -0.98 -19.38
N GLU A 139 8.01 0.04 -18.56
CA GLU A 139 9.10 0.82 -17.96
C GLU A 139 9.69 0.08 -16.75
N LEU A 140 8.85 -0.46 -15.85
CA LEU A 140 9.30 -1.12 -14.63
C LEU A 140 10.01 -2.46 -14.86
N ALA A 141 9.78 -3.11 -16.01
CA ALA A 141 10.53 -4.29 -16.41
C ALA A 141 11.99 -4.01 -16.77
N ARG A 142 12.36 -2.73 -17.00
CA ARG A 142 13.75 -2.33 -17.29
C ARG A 142 14.58 -2.25 -16.00
N PRO A 143 15.92 -2.28 -16.11
CA PRO A 143 16.80 -2.06 -14.96
C PRO A 143 16.55 -0.68 -14.33
N ALA A 144 16.57 -0.62 -13.01
CA ALA A 144 16.25 0.60 -12.26
C ALA A 144 17.14 1.81 -12.62
N THR A 145 18.38 1.58 -13.07
CA THR A 145 19.32 2.63 -13.49
C THR A 145 18.88 3.41 -14.73
N THR A 146 17.94 2.86 -15.51
CA THR A 146 17.45 3.48 -16.75
C THR A 146 16.16 4.28 -16.56
N LEU A 147 15.61 4.26 -15.34
CA LEU A 147 14.33 4.91 -15.04
C LEU A 147 14.51 6.38 -14.71
N TYR A 148 13.67 7.20 -15.34
CA TYR A 148 13.61 8.61 -15.08
C TYR A 148 12.28 8.99 -14.45
N GLN A 149 12.33 9.72 -13.34
CA GLN A 149 11.15 10.15 -12.58
C GLN A 149 10.12 10.88 -13.46
N HIS A 150 10.56 11.79 -14.33
CA HIS A 150 9.66 12.57 -15.20
C HIS A 150 8.80 11.71 -16.14
N ASN A 151 9.33 10.59 -16.63
CA ASN A 151 8.57 9.66 -17.48
C ASN A 151 7.45 8.99 -16.67
N LEU A 152 7.77 8.59 -15.44
CA LEU A 152 6.82 7.93 -14.54
C LEU A 152 5.74 8.90 -14.07
N THR A 153 6.08 10.17 -13.81
CA THR A 153 5.10 11.22 -13.50
C THR A 153 4.16 11.45 -14.69
N GLY A 154 4.65 11.45 -15.94
CA GLY A 154 3.80 11.53 -17.13
C GLY A 154 2.85 10.34 -17.30
N ILE A 155 3.31 9.12 -16.96
CA ILE A 155 2.46 7.92 -16.93
C ILE A 155 1.40 8.02 -15.82
N LEU A 156 1.78 8.50 -14.64
CA LEU A 156 0.89 8.74 -13.51
C LEU A 156 -0.24 9.70 -13.90
N GLU A 157 0.07 10.85 -14.50
CA GLU A 157 -0.94 11.80 -14.98
C GLU A 157 -1.88 11.18 -16.01
N THR A 158 -1.35 10.34 -16.90
CA THR A 158 -2.15 9.61 -17.90
C THR A 158 -3.11 8.62 -17.22
N ALA A 159 -2.62 7.88 -16.21
CA ALA A 159 -3.44 6.95 -15.44
C ALA A 159 -4.56 7.66 -14.67
N VAL A 160 -4.27 8.82 -14.07
CA VAL A 160 -5.27 9.65 -13.38
C VAL A 160 -6.38 10.08 -14.35
N ARG A 161 -6.03 10.57 -15.55
CA ARG A 161 -7.00 11.03 -16.55
C ARG A 161 -7.87 9.91 -17.13
N ALA A 162 -7.33 8.70 -17.21
CA ALA A 162 -8.03 7.56 -17.79
C ALA A 162 -8.99 6.84 -16.82
N THR A 163 -8.92 7.15 -15.52
CA THR A 163 -9.64 6.42 -14.46
C THR A 163 -10.59 7.34 -13.68
N ASN A 164 -11.32 6.80 -12.70
CA ASN A 164 -12.21 7.61 -11.88
C ASN A 164 -11.47 8.60 -10.96
N ALA A 165 -10.14 8.44 -10.82
CA ALA A 165 -9.30 9.39 -10.09
C ALA A 165 -9.37 10.82 -10.68
N GLN A 166 -9.74 10.98 -11.95
CA GLN A 166 -9.93 12.31 -12.56
C GLN A 166 -11.01 13.16 -11.88
N PHE A 167 -11.95 12.55 -11.16
CA PHE A 167 -13.05 13.24 -10.47
C PHE A 167 -12.66 13.67 -9.06
N ASP A 168 -11.48 13.31 -8.57
CA ASP A 168 -10.98 13.77 -7.29
C ASP A 168 -10.56 15.24 -7.36
N ASN A 169 -10.48 15.87 -6.18
CA ASN A 169 -10.11 17.27 -6.09
C ASN A 169 -8.72 17.52 -6.69
N ALA A 170 -8.60 18.55 -7.53
CA ALA A 170 -7.35 18.94 -8.17
C ALA A 170 -6.21 19.20 -7.18
N GLU A 171 -6.50 19.65 -5.95
CA GLU A 171 -5.49 19.81 -4.91
C GLU A 171 -4.90 18.48 -4.43
N ILE A 172 -5.72 17.43 -4.35
CA ILE A 172 -5.27 16.09 -3.97
C ILE A 172 -4.36 15.50 -5.05
N LEU A 173 -4.76 15.64 -6.32
CA LEU A 173 -4.02 15.11 -7.45
C LEU A 173 -2.67 15.81 -7.64
N LYS A 174 -2.58 17.12 -7.37
CA LYS A 174 -1.32 17.87 -7.40
C LYS A 174 -0.30 17.41 -6.36
N ARG A 175 -0.76 16.78 -5.28
CA ARG A 175 0.08 16.29 -4.18
C ARG A 175 0.53 14.85 -4.41
N LEU A 176 -0.09 14.12 -5.34
CA LEU A 176 0.30 12.77 -5.69
C LEU A 176 1.47 12.83 -6.68
N ASP A 177 2.62 12.28 -6.30
CA ASP A 177 3.82 12.23 -7.14
C ASP A 177 4.48 10.85 -7.09
N VAL A 178 5.45 10.64 -7.96
CA VAL A 178 6.28 9.43 -7.99
C VAL A 178 7.58 9.69 -7.25
N ARG A 179 7.94 8.76 -6.37
CA ARG A 179 9.24 8.72 -5.69
C ARG A 179 10.01 7.47 -6.08
N LEU A 180 11.29 7.66 -6.39
CA LEU A 180 12.22 6.57 -6.64
C LEU A 180 13.05 6.31 -5.38
N LEU A 181 13.13 5.05 -4.97
CA LEU A 181 13.97 4.61 -3.86
C LEU A 181 15.45 4.49 -4.28
N GLU A 182 16.34 4.25 -3.31
CA GLU A 182 17.75 4.01 -3.60
C GLU A 182 17.93 2.70 -4.36
N VAL A 183 18.68 2.74 -5.46
CA VAL A 183 18.87 1.61 -6.38
C VAL A 183 20.01 0.71 -5.90
N SER A 184 19.74 -0.57 -5.73
CA SER A 184 20.76 -1.62 -5.53
C SER A 184 21.11 -2.32 -6.85
N PRO A 185 22.32 -2.88 -6.99
CA PRO A 185 22.70 -3.61 -8.20
C PRO A 185 21.84 -4.86 -8.36
N GLY A 186 21.14 -4.97 -9.49
CA GLY A 186 20.19 -6.06 -9.79
C GLY A 186 18.72 -5.68 -9.65
N ASP A 187 18.43 -4.48 -9.12
CA ASP A 187 17.05 -4.02 -8.94
C ASP A 187 16.38 -3.73 -10.29
N THR A 188 15.13 -4.16 -10.37
CA THR A 188 14.23 -3.79 -11.45
C THR A 188 13.44 -2.54 -11.07
N GLY A 189 12.81 -1.89 -12.04
CA GLY A 189 11.95 -0.75 -11.75
C GLY A 189 10.85 -1.02 -10.73
N TRP A 190 10.34 -2.25 -10.71
CA TRP A 190 9.34 -2.69 -9.76
C TRP A 190 9.75 -2.57 -8.30
N ASP A 191 11.06 -2.62 -8.02
CA ASP A 191 11.59 -2.61 -6.66
C ASP A 191 11.85 -1.18 -6.15
N VAL A 192 11.98 -0.23 -7.08
CA VAL A 192 12.39 1.15 -6.82
C VAL A 192 11.23 2.14 -6.91
N PHE A 193 10.20 1.81 -7.70
CA PHE A 193 9.01 2.65 -7.86
C PHE A 193 8.20 2.75 -6.56
N SER A 194 7.81 3.97 -6.20
CA SER A 194 6.90 4.25 -5.10
C SER A 194 6.01 5.45 -5.41
N LEU A 195 4.77 5.44 -4.90
CA LEU A 195 3.92 6.63 -4.90
C LEU A 195 4.18 7.42 -3.62
N ASP A 196 4.30 8.74 -3.76
CA ASP A 196 4.48 9.66 -2.65
C ASP A 196 3.35 10.68 -2.62
N TYR A 197 2.99 11.09 -1.41
CA TYR A 197 1.96 12.09 -1.21
C TYR A 197 2.58 13.31 -0.52
N HIS A 198 2.73 14.39 -1.29
CA HIS A 198 3.36 15.60 -0.81
C HIS A 198 2.44 16.37 0.14
N VAL A 199 2.82 16.39 1.42
CA VAL A 199 2.13 17.15 2.44
C VAL A 199 2.91 18.42 2.76
N ASP A 200 2.24 19.56 2.68
CA ASP A 200 2.75 20.87 3.07
C ASP A 200 1.70 21.66 3.87
N GLY A 201 2.10 22.83 4.37
CA GLY A 201 1.19 23.75 5.06
C GLY A 201 0.59 23.19 6.35
N PRO A 202 -0.67 23.52 6.68
CA PRO A 202 -1.29 23.12 7.95
C PRO A 202 -1.54 21.62 8.07
N ILE A 203 -1.70 20.92 6.95
CA ILE A 203 -2.02 19.48 6.89
C ILE A 203 -0.80 18.65 7.33
N ALA A 204 0.43 19.18 7.15
CA ALA A 204 1.68 18.55 7.62
C ALA A 204 1.76 18.38 9.15
N THR A 205 0.91 19.12 9.88
CA THR A 205 0.77 18.97 11.34
C THR A 205 0.20 17.61 11.72
N VAL A 206 -0.74 17.10 10.92
CA VAL A 206 -1.35 15.77 11.14
C VAL A 206 -0.51 14.70 10.45
N PHE A 207 -0.15 14.90 9.19
CA PHE A 207 0.71 13.96 8.47
C PHE A 207 2.17 14.31 8.65
N THR A 208 2.70 13.95 9.81
CA THR A 208 4.10 14.18 10.13
C THR A 208 5.02 13.35 9.22
N ARG A 209 6.30 13.73 9.16
CA ARG A 209 7.33 12.98 8.41
C ARG A 209 7.45 11.52 8.86
N GLU A 210 7.18 11.26 10.13
CA GLU A 210 7.22 9.92 10.72
C GLU A 210 6.05 9.07 10.20
N CYS A 211 4.83 9.64 10.20
CA CYS A 211 3.63 9.02 9.63
C CYS A 211 3.80 8.73 8.12
N MET A 212 4.39 9.64 7.36
CA MET A 212 4.65 9.43 5.93
C MET A 212 5.70 8.34 5.68
N GLY A 213 6.69 8.20 6.57
CA GLY A 213 7.62 7.07 6.55
C GLY A 213 6.91 5.73 6.79
N HIS A 214 5.92 5.71 7.67
CA HIS A 214 5.06 4.55 7.92
C HIS A 214 4.21 4.18 6.69
N TYR A 215 3.55 5.16 6.07
CA TYR A 215 2.81 4.95 4.82
C TYR A 215 3.70 4.42 3.70
N LEU A 216 4.90 4.95 3.52
CA LEU A 216 5.84 4.48 2.50
C LEU A 216 6.20 3.00 2.71
N ARG A 217 6.44 2.58 3.95
CA ARG A 217 6.73 1.17 4.28
C ARG A 217 5.55 0.26 3.95
N VAL A 218 4.34 0.68 4.31
CA VAL A 218 3.11 -0.05 4.00
C VAL A 218 2.88 -0.11 2.50
N PHE A 219 2.97 1.01 1.78
CA PHE A 219 2.82 1.07 0.33
C PHE A 219 3.76 0.10 -0.37
N ASN A 220 5.06 0.11 -0.04
CA ASN A 220 6.04 -0.75 -0.71
C ASN A 220 5.75 -2.25 -0.48
N PHE A 221 5.22 -2.60 0.69
CA PHE A 221 4.77 -3.97 0.96
C PHE A 221 3.55 -4.34 0.12
N LEU A 222 2.50 -3.51 0.15
CA LEU A 222 1.28 -3.75 -0.59
C LEU A 222 1.52 -3.75 -2.11
N TRP A 223 2.38 -2.86 -2.61
CA TRP A 223 2.79 -2.79 -4.01
C TRP A 223 3.47 -4.08 -4.47
N ARG A 224 4.38 -4.64 -3.66
CA ARG A 224 4.99 -5.95 -3.95
C ARG A 224 3.96 -7.08 -3.95
N ALA A 225 3.04 -7.08 -2.99
CA ALA A 225 1.98 -8.07 -2.94
C ALA A 225 1.05 -7.96 -4.16
N LYS A 226 0.74 -6.73 -4.62
CA LYS A 226 -0.04 -6.46 -5.82
C LYS A 226 0.69 -6.86 -7.10
N ARG A 227 2.01 -6.67 -7.15
CA ARG A 227 2.87 -7.18 -8.25
C ARG A 227 2.75 -8.68 -8.39
N MET A 228 2.71 -9.45 -7.29
CA MET A 228 2.56 -10.90 -7.36
C MET A 228 1.21 -11.31 -7.96
N GLU A 229 0.11 -10.69 -7.51
CA GLU A 229 -1.23 -10.91 -8.08
C GLU A 229 -1.27 -10.59 -9.58
N TYR A 230 -0.70 -9.45 -9.97
CA TYR A 230 -0.61 -9.04 -11.37
C TYR A 230 0.20 -10.03 -12.22
N THR A 231 1.34 -10.49 -11.70
CA THR A 231 2.22 -11.46 -12.36
C THR A 231 1.52 -12.80 -12.55
N LEU A 232 0.84 -13.30 -11.50
CA LEU A 232 0.09 -14.55 -11.56
C LEU A 232 -1.11 -14.45 -12.51
N THR A 233 -1.74 -13.28 -12.63
CA THR A 233 -2.80 -13.03 -13.61
C THR A 233 -2.27 -13.16 -15.05
N ASP A 234 -1.08 -12.62 -15.31
CA ASP A 234 -0.42 -12.71 -16.63
C ASP A 234 -0.03 -14.16 -16.97
N ILE A 235 0.53 -14.88 -15.98
CA ILE A 235 0.81 -16.32 -16.05
C ILE A 235 -0.47 -17.09 -16.42
N TRP A 236 -1.56 -16.89 -15.67
CA TRP A 236 -2.81 -17.60 -15.90
C TRP A 236 -3.35 -17.35 -17.31
N LYS A 237 -3.32 -16.08 -17.76
CA LYS A 237 -3.70 -15.72 -19.13
C LYS A 237 -2.82 -16.43 -20.16
N GLY A 238 -1.51 -16.47 -19.96
CA GLY A 238 -0.56 -17.19 -20.80
C GLY A 238 -0.87 -18.69 -20.87
N GLN A 239 -1.14 -19.32 -19.72
CA GLN A 239 -1.54 -20.73 -19.65
C GLN A 239 -2.79 -21.01 -20.47
N MET A 240 -3.84 -20.19 -20.33
CA MET A 240 -5.10 -20.37 -21.06
C MET A 240 -4.95 -20.18 -22.58
N CYS A 241 -4.13 -19.22 -23.01
CA CYS A 241 -3.85 -18.99 -24.42
C CYS A 241 -3.00 -20.14 -25.02
N ASN A 242 -1.92 -20.52 -24.35
CA ASN A 242 -0.95 -21.49 -24.86
C ASN A 242 -1.48 -22.94 -24.79
N ALA A 243 -2.31 -23.27 -23.81
CA ALA A 243 -2.89 -24.62 -23.68
C ALA A 243 -3.71 -25.02 -24.92
N LYS A 244 -4.37 -24.07 -25.58
CA LYS A 244 -5.12 -24.35 -26.82
C LYS A 244 -4.20 -24.66 -28.00
N LEU A 245 -3.09 -23.94 -28.11
CA LEU A 245 -2.12 -24.09 -29.20
C LEU A 245 -1.29 -25.37 -29.05
N LEU A 246 -0.84 -25.66 -27.82
CA LEU A 246 0.02 -26.80 -27.51
C LEU A 246 -0.74 -28.14 -27.40
N LYS A 247 -2.06 -28.14 -27.63
CA LYS A 247 -2.88 -29.35 -27.60
C LYS A 247 -2.44 -30.40 -28.63
N THR A 248 -1.82 -29.97 -29.72
CA THR A 248 -1.26 -30.83 -30.77
C THR A 248 -0.01 -31.60 -30.32
N MET A 249 0.60 -31.22 -29.21
CA MET A 249 1.82 -31.83 -28.66
C MET A 249 1.52 -32.58 -27.35
N PRO A 250 1.03 -33.84 -27.41
CA PRO A 250 0.59 -34.59 -26.23
C PRO A 250 1.73 -34.88 -25.24
N GLU A 251 2.97 -34.93 -25.71
CA GLU A 251 4.19 -35.10 -24.91
C GLU A 251 4.39 -34.00 -23.85
N LEU A 252 3.87 -32.79 -24.08
CA LEU A 252 3.94 -31.68 -23.11
C LEU A 252 2.82 -31.69 -22.07
N SER A 253 1.78 -32.51 -22.25
CA SER A 253 0.58 -32.50 -21.41
C SER A 253 0.90 -32.63 -19.91
N GLY A 254 1.81 -33.54 -19.54
CA GLY A 254 2.21 -33.74 -18.15
C GLY A 254 2.95 -32.54 -17.55
N VAL A 255 3.80 -31.86 -18.33
CA VAL A 255 4.55 -30.67 -17.90
C VAL A 255 3.61 -29.47 -17.74
N LEU A 256 2.71 -29.26 -18.70
CA LEU A 256 1.71 -28.20 -18.65
C LEU A 256 0.75 -28.39 -17.47
N HIS A 257 0.32 -29.63 -17.21
CA HIS A 257 -0.54 -29.93 -16.07
C HIS A 257 0.15 -29.62 -14.73
N GLN A 258 1.41 -30.05 -14.56
CA GLN A 258 2.18 -29.73 -13.35
C GLN A 258 2.37 -28.22 -13.17
N CYS A 259 2.64 -27.50 -14.25
CA CYS A 259 2.75 -26.04 -14.25
C CYS A 259 1.43 -25.36 -13.84
N HIS A 260 0.29 -25.88 -14.30
CA HIS A 260 -1.03 -25.36 -13.94
C HIS A 260 -1.38 -25.59 -12.47
N ILE A 261 -1.04 -26.76 -11.91
CA ILE A 261 -1.23 -27.06 -10.49
C ILE A 261 -0.42 -26.08 -9.63
N LEU A 262 0.88 -25.93 -9.92
CA LEU A 262 1.74 -25.02 -9.15
C LEU A 262 1.28 -23.56 -9.25
N ALA A 263 0.87 -23.11 -10.44
CA ALA A 263 0.30 -21.77 -10.61
C ALA A 263 -0.98 -21.58 -9.79
N SER A 264 -1.87 -22.59 -9.79
CA SER A 264 -3.12 -22.55 -9.01
C SER A 264 -2.86 -22.47 -7.50
N GLU A 265 -1.85 -23.21 -7.01
CA GLU A 265 -1.42 -23.17 -5.61
C GLU A 265 -0.90 -21.77 -5.22
N MET A 266 -0.06 -21.16 -6.06
CA MET A 266 0.44 -19.79 -5.86
C MET A 266 -0.67 -18.73 -5.93
N VAL A 267 -1.62 -18.89 -6.86
CA VAL A 267 -2.79 -18.02 -7.01
C VAL A 267 -3.67 -18.07 -5.75
N HIS A 268 -3.97 -19.28 -5.24
CA HIS A 268 -4.72 -19.43 -3.99
C HIS A 268 -4.03 -18.71 -2.84
N PHE A 269 -2.73 -18.98 -2.64
CA PHE A 269 -1.96 -18.35 -1.57
C PHE A 269 -2.01 -16.82 -1.63
N ILE A 270 -1.75 -16.23 -2.81
CA ILE A 270 -1.76 -14.77 -2.97
C ILE A 270 -3.16 -14.20 -2.78
N HIS A 271 -4.21 -14.85 -3.29
CA HIS A 271 -5.58 -14.38 -3.09
C HIS A 271 -5.99 -14.37 -1.62
N GLN A 272 -5.68 -15.41 -0.85
CA GLN A 272 -6.00 -15.46 0.58
C GLN A 272 -5.20 -14.41 1.38
N MET A 273 -3.92 -14.22 1.04
CA MET A 273 -3.10 -13.17 1.66
C MET A 273 -3.64 -11.77 1.33
N GLN A 274 -4.02 -11.50 0.08
CA GLN A 274 -4.62 -10.22 -0.33
C GLN A 274 -5.95 -9.97 0.36
N TYR A 275 -6.77 -11.01 0.52
CA TYR A 275 -8.04 -10.92 1.23
C TYR A 275 -7.82 -10.52 2.69
N TYR A 276 -6.90 -11.19 3.39
CA TYR A 276 -6.54 -10.85 4.77
C TYR A 276 -6.10 -9.39 4.90
N ILE A 277 -5.13 -8.97 4.08
CA ILE A 277 -4.56 -7.63 4.16
C ILE A 277 -5.63 -6.57 3.85
N THR A 278 -6.44 -6.77 2.81
CA THR A 278 -7.40 -5.76 2.37
C THR A 278 -8.61 -5.68 3.30
N PHE A 279 -9.25 -6.82 3.58
CA PHE A 279 -10.53 -6.83 4.29
C PHE A 279 -10.38 -6.89 5.81
N GLU A 280 -9.48 -7.71 6.34
CA GLU A 280 -9.35 -7.87 7.80
C GLU A 280 -8.45 -6.83 8.43
N VAL A 281 -7.41 -6.38 7.70
CA VAL A 281 -6.48 -5.38 8.22
C VAL A 281 -6.88 -3.97 7.80
N LEU A 282 -6.88 -3.67 6.50
CA LEU A 282 -7.07 -2.30 6.03
C LEU A 282 -8.50 -1.79 6.24
N GLU A 283 -9.52 -2.56 5.84
CA GLU A 283 -10.93 -2.11 5.96
C GLU A 283 -11.35 -1.93 7.42
N CYS A 284 -11.12 -2.95 8.26
CA CYS A 284 -11.48 -2.87 9.68
C CYS A 284 -10.76 -1.73 10.41
N SER A 285 -9.45 -1.56 10.17
CA SER A 285 -8.69 -0.47 10.79
C SER A 285 -9.15 0.89 10.28
N TRP A 286 -9.52 1.00 9.00
CA TRP A 286 -10.03 2.24 8.44
C TRP A 286 -11.38 2.62 9.03
N ASP A 287 -12.31 1.68 9.15
CA ASP A 287 -13.62 1.94 9.74
C ASP A 287 -13.48 2.40 11.20
N GLU A 288 -12.55 1.81 11.96
CA GLU A 288 -12.23 2.26 13.31
C GLU A 288 -11.69 3.70 13.33
N LEU A 289 -10.71 4.00 12.47
CA LEU A 289 -10.15 5.35 12.34
C LEU A 289 -11.23 6.37 11.96
N TRP A 290 -12.01 6.08 10.93
CA TRP A 290 -12.98 7.01 10.36
C TRP A 290 -14.07 7.34 11.38
N ASN A 291 -14.55 6.35 12.12
CA ASN A 291 -15.51 6.57 13.21
C ASN A 291 -14.91 7.44 14.33
N LYS A 292 -13.65 7.19 14.72
CA LYS A 292 -12.97 8.01 15.74
C LYS A 292 -12.74 9.44 15.28
N VAL A 293 -12.35 9.65 14.01
CA VAL A 293 -12.14 10.99 13.44
C VAL A 293 -13.46 11.78 13.37
N GLN A 294 -14.57 11.13 13.01
CA GLN A 294 -15.89 11.78 12.99
C GLN A 294 -16.40 12.18 14.39
N GLN A 295 -15.98 11.45 15.43
CA GLN A 295 -16.35 11.72 16.83
C GLN A 295 -15.33 12.59 17.56
N ALA A 296 -14.20 12.93 16.93
CA ALA A 296 -13.13 13.68 17.55
C ALA A 296 -13.55 15.12 17.90
N GLN A 297 -13.20 15.56 19.09
CA GLN A 297 -13.53 16.90 19.60
C GLN A 297 -12.44 17.93 19.33
N ASP A 298 -11.20 17.48 19.14
CA ASP A 298 -10.04 18.31 18.87
C ASP A 298 -9.10 17.64 17.87
N LEU A 299 -8.03 18.37 17.52
CA LEU A 299 -7.01 17.89 16.59
C LEU A 299 -6.12 16.79 17.20
N ASP A 300 -5.86 16.82 18.50
CA ASP A 300 -5.02 15.84 19.19
C ASP A 300 -5.66 14.44 19.17
N HIS A 301 -6.99 14.35 19.32
CA HIS A 301 -7.73 13.10 19.20
C HIS A 301 -7.65 12.53 17.76
N ILE A 302 -7.65 13.38 16.73
CA ILE A 302 -7.47 12.94 15.33
C ILE A 302 -6.06 12.38 15.13
N ILE A 303 -5.04 13.09 15.59
CA ILE A 303 -3.63 12.66 15.48
C ILE A 303 -3.44 11.33 16.23
N ALA A 304 -3.92 11.23 17.48
CA ALA A 304 -3.81 10.00 18.26
C ALA A 304 -4.56 8.82 17.63
N ALA A 305 -5.75 9.04 17.07
CA ALA A 305 -6.48 8.00 16.35
C ALA A 305 -5.73 7.55 15.08
N HIS A 306 -5.10 8.48 14.36
CA HIS A 306 -4.31 8.20 13.17
C HIS A 306 -3.02 7.43 13.47
N ASP A 307 -2.32 7.77 14.55
CA ASP A 307 -1.13 7.04 14.99
C ASP A 307 -1.47 5.59 15.36
N VAL A 308 -2.55 5.38 16.13
CA VAL A 308 -3.03 4.04 16.48
C VAL A 308 -3.40 3.23 15.23
N PHE A 309 -4.04 3.87 14.25
CA PHE A 309 -4.36 3.25 12.96
C PHE A 309 -3.10 2.79 12.21
N LEU A 310 -2.10 3.66 12.10
CA LEU A 310 -0.84 3.33 11.41
C LEU A 310 -0.08 2.22 12.11
N ASP A 311 0.02 2.25 13.43
CA ASP A 311 0.68 1.20 14.22
C ASP A 311 -0.04 -0.14 14.08
N THR A 312 -1.38 -0.12 14.05
CA THR A 312 -2.21 -1.30 13.82
C THR A 312 -1.96 -1.89 12.42
N ILE A 313 -1.94 -1.06 11.38
CA ILE A 313 -1.67 -1.53 10.01
C ILE A 313 -0.24 -2.07 9.89
N ILE A 314 0.76 -1.39 10.44
CA ILE A 314 2.16 -1.85 10.37
C ILE A 314 2.31 -3.22 11.04
N SER A 315 1.76 -3.40 12.23
CA SER A 315 1.85 -4.67 12.95
C SER A 315 1.09 -5.79 12.22
N ARG A 316 -0.17 -5.55 11.83
CA ARG A 316 -1.02 -6.56 11.16
C ARG A 316 -0.59 -6.87 9.73
N CYS A 317 0.10 -5.97 9.04
CA CYS A 317 0.76 -6.24 7.75
C CYS A 317 2.11 -6.95 7.88
N LEU A 318 2.48 -7.43 9.07
CA LEU A 318 3.74 -8.14 9.35
C LEU A 318 5.00 -7.28 9.15
N LEU A 319 4.88 -5.96 9.28
CA LEU A 319 5.99 -5.00 9.10
C LEU A 319 6.66 -4.57 10.42
N ASP A 320 6.21 -5.10 11.55
CA ASP A 320 6.82 -4.89 12.84
C ASP A 320 8.07 -5.78 13.04
N ASN A 321 8.84 -5.48 14.08
CA ASN A 321 10.09 -6.20 14.35
C ASN A 321 9.85 -7.65 14.79
N ASN A 322 8.70 -7.96 15.41
CA ASN A 322 8.42 -9.31 15.90
C ASN A 322 8.04 -10.25 14.74
N SER A 323 7.38 -9.73 13.71
CA SER A 323 6.97 -10.48 12.51
C SER A 323 8.05 -10.59 11.44
N ARG A 324 9.30 -10.21 11.72
CA ARG A 324 10.39 -10.20 10.73
C ARG A 324 10.65 -11.57 10.10
N SER A 325 10.52 -12.66 10.86
CA SER A 325 10.65 -14.02 10.33
C SER A 325 9.55 -14.36 9.33
N LEU A 326 8.29 -14.03 9.65
CA LEU A 326 7.13 -14.18 8.76
C LEU A 326 7.30 -13.38 7.48
N LEU A 327 7.71 -12.10 7.60
CA LEU A 327 7.93 -11.24 6.44
C LEU A 327 9.05 -11.77 5.53
N ASN A 328 10.12 -12.33 6.10
CA ASN A 328 11.19 -12.94 5.30
C ASN A 328 10.71 -14.17 4.52
N GLN A 329 9.89 -15.02 5.14
CA GLN A 329 9.29 -16.16 4.44
C GLN A 329 8.33 -15.71 3.34
N LEU A 330 7.49 -14.70 3.62
CA LEU A 330 6.60 -14.13 2.60
C LEU A 330 7.37 -13.53 1.41
N ARG A 331 8.52 -12.87 1.67
CA ARG A 331 9.42 -12.41 0.60
C ARG A 331 10.00 -13.56 -0.21
N ALA A 332 10.42 -14.65 0.45
CA ALA A 332 10.89 -15.85 -0.25
C ALA A 332 9.80 -16.47 -1.13
N ILE A 333 8.53 -16.45 -0.69
CA ILE A 333 7.39 -16.86 -1.52
C ILE A 333 7.25 -15.95 -2.76
N PHE A 334 7.37 -14.63 -2.59
CA PHE A 334 7.32 -13.69 -3.71
C PHE A 334 8.45 -13.92 -4.72
N ASP A 335 9.68 -14.14 -4.24
CA ASP A 335 10.82 -14.46 -5.09
C ASP A 335 10.59 -15.78 -5.85
N GLN A 336 9.98 -16.78 -5.21
CA GLN A 336 9.63 -18.05 -5.83
C GLN A 336 8.59 -17.92 -6.94
N ILE A 337 7.63 -16.99 -6.82
CA ILE A 337 6.65 -16.69 -7.87
C ILE A 337 7.35 -16.10 -9.10
N ILE A 338 8.32 -15.21 -8.90
CA ILE A 338 9.11 -14.63 -9.99
C ILE A 338 10.01 -15.68 -10.66
N GLU A 339 10.66 -16.56 -9.89
CA GLU A 339 11.43 -17.66 -10.45
C GLU A 339 10.55 -18.62 -11.27
N PHE A 340 9.35 -18.92 -10.77
CA PHE A 340 8.36 -19.71 -11.49
C PHE A 340 7.89 -19.03 -12.79
N GLN A 341 7.66 -17.72 -12.78
CA GLN A 341 7.35 -16.95 -13.99
C GLN A 341 8.46 -17.14 -15.05
N SER A 342 9.72 -16.90 -14.67
CA SER A 342 10.86 -17.01 -15.59
C SER A 342 11.01 -18.43 -16.14
N ALA A 343 10.83 -19.44 -15.29
CA ALA A 343 10.86 -20.84 -15.71
C ALA A 343 9.72 -21.14 -16.70
N GLN A 344 8.49 -20.73 -16.38
CA GLN A 344 7.33 -20.93 -17.25
C GLN A 344 7.50 -20.24 -18.61
N ASP A 345 8.01 -19.01 -18.65
CA ASP A 345 8.25 -18.29 -19.90
C ASP A 345 9.31 -18.98 -20.77
N ALA A 346 10.37 -19.52 -20.16
CA ALA A 346 11.37 -20.30 -20.88
C ALA A 346 10.79 -21.61 -21.46
N LEU A 347 9.95 -22.28 -20.68
CA LEU A 347 9.24 -23.49 -21.12
C LEU A 347 8.31 -23.19 -22.30
N TYR A 348 7.47 -22.15 -22.19
CA TYR A 348 6.55 -21.78 -23.26
C TYR A 348 7.27 -21.29 -24.51
N ARG A 349 8.37 -20.54 -24.37
CA ARG A 349 9.18 -20.11 -25.52
C ARG A 349 9.68 -21.32 -26.32
N SER A 350 10.30 -22.28 -25.63
CA SER A 350 10.80 -23.51 -26.28
C SER A 350 9.67 -24.34 -26.91
N ALA A 351 8.54 -24.48 -26.22
CA ALA A 351 7.40 -25.22 -26.74
C ALA A 351 6.73 -24.56 -27.95
N LEU A 352 6.60 -23.23 -27.95
CA LEU A 352 5.99 -22.48 -29.06
C LEU A 352 6.93 -22.39 -30.28
N GLU A 353 8.24 -22.29 -30.06
CA GLU A 353 9.24 -22.37 -31.13
C GLU A 353 9.16 -23.73 -31.85
N GLU A 354 9.14 -24.83 -31.09
CA GLU A 354 8.99 -26.18 -31.65
C GLU A 354 7.65 -26.36 -32.37
N LEU A 355 6.54 -25.90 -31.79
CA LEU A 355 5.23 -25.93 -32.43
C LEU A 355 5.25 -25.21 -33.78
N THR A 356 5.89 -24.03 -33.83
CA THR A 356 5.99 -23.24 -35.06
C THR A 356 6.77 -23.99 -36.14
N LEU A 357 7.85 -24.67 -35.78
CA LEU A 357 8.65 -25.49 -36.71
C LEU A 357 7.84 -26.67 -37.27
N ARG A 358 7.07 -27.36 -36.43
CA ARG A 358 6.21 -28.48 -36.86
C ARG A 358 5.12 -28.00 -37.83
N LEU A 359 4.46 -26.89 -37.53
CA LEU A 359 3.45 -26.30 -38.41
C LEU A 359 4.05 -25.86 -39.75
N GLN A 360 5.25 -25.28 -39.75
CA GLN A 360 5.97 -24.93 -40.99
C GLN A 360 6.36 -26.15 -41.83
N PHE A 361 6.66 -27.28 -41.19
CA PHE A 361 6.93 -28.53 -41.89
C PHE A 361 5.66 -29.10 -42.53
N GLU A 362 4.53 -29.12 -41.80
CA GLU A 362 3.23 -29.55 -42.32
C GLU A 362 2.76 -28.66 -43.49
N GLU A 363 2.92 -27.34 -43.37
CA GLU A 363 2.56 -26.40 -44.44
C GLU A 363 3.39 -26.64 -45.71
N ARG A 364 4.70 -26.85 -45.57
CA ARG A 364 5.58 -27.18 -46.71
C ARG A 364 5.19 -28.50 -47.37
N LYS A 365 4.77 -29.50 -46.58
CA LYS A 365 4.27 -30.76 -47.11
C LYS A 365 3.00 -30.54 -47.94
N ARG A 366 2.06 -29.75 -47.43
CA ARG A 366 0.82 -29.39 -48.15
C ARG A 366 1.10 -28.65 -49.45
N GLN A 367 2.00 -27.66 -49.44
CA GLN A 367 2.36 -26.90 -50.65
C GLN A 367 2.96 -27.78 -51.74
N ARG A 368 3.82 -28.74 -51.38
CA ARG A 368 4.38 -29.69 -52.36
C ARG A 368 3.32 -30.61 -52.96
N GLU A 369 2.39 -31.07 -52.13
CA GLU A 369 1.24 -31.87 -52.59
C GLU A 369 0.37 -31.08 -53.58
N GLU A 370 0.15 -29.77 -53.33
CA GLU A 370 -0.55 -28.86 -54.26
C GLU A 370 0.22 -28.63 -55.57
N GLU A 371 1.55 -28.58 -55.52
CA GLU A 371 2.43 -28.50 -56.70
C GLU A 371 2.54 -29.83 -57.48
N GLY A 372 1.85 -30.89 -57.04
CA GLY A 372 1.84 -32.21 -57.67
C GLY A 372 3.08 -33.06 -57.36
N GLN A 373 3.92 -32.63 -56.42
CA GLN A 373 5.04 -33.40 -55.90
C GLN A 373 4.57 -34.20 -54.67
N TRP A 374 4.75 -35.52 -54.68
CA TRP A 374 4.32 -36.37 -53.57
C TRP A 374 5.21 -36.17 -52.33
N GLY A 375 4.68 -35.47 -51.33
CA GLY A 375 5.21 -35.43 -49.97
C GLY A 375 6.60 -34.78 -49.80
N VAL A 376 7.33 -35.26 -48.80
CA VAL A 376 8.68 -34.82 -48.42
C VAL A 376 9.67 -35.96 -48.62
N THR A 377 10.94 -35.64 -48.85
CA THR A 377 11.98 -36.67 -49.02
C THR A 377 12.21 -37.44 -47.73
N ALA A 378 12.63 -38.71 -47.83
CA ALA A 378 12.92 -39.55 -46.66
C ALA A 378 13.97 -38.92 -45.72
N GLU A 379 14.92 -38.16 -46.27
CA GLU A 379 15.91 -37.38 -45.52
C GLU A 379 15.25 -36.26 -44.69
N GLN A 380 14.29 -35.54 -45.28
CA GLN A 380 13.55 -34.47 -44.59
C GLN A 380 12.66 -35.02 -43.48
N GLU A 381 12.03 -36.19 -43.69
CA GLU A 381 11.27 -36.86 -42.64
C GLU A 381 12.16 -37.41 -41.52
N ALA A 382 13.36 -37.90 -41.85
CA ALA A 382 14.32 -38.37 -40.86
C ALA A 382 14.87 -37.21 -40.01
N GLU A 383 15.15 -36.07 -40.63
CA GLU A 383 15.58 -34.84 -39.94
C GLU A 383 14.48 -34.31 -39.00
N GLU A 384 13.22 -34.29 -39.44
CA GLU A 384 12.10 -33.87 -38.61
C GLU A 384 11.88 -34.83 -37.42
N ARG A 385 11.96 -36.16 -37.65
CA ARG A 385 11.92 -37.15 -36.56
C ARG A 385 13.06 -36.94 -35.56
N ARG A 386 14.27 -36.59 -36.03
CA ARG A 386 15.41 -36.31 -35.14
C ARG A 386 15.13 -35.07 -34.28
N ARG A 387 14.64 -33.98 -34.87
CA ARG A 387 14.29 -32.76 -34.11
C ARG A 387 13.22 -33.02 -33.04
N ILE A 388 12.15 -33.73 -33.39
CA ILE A 388 11.09 -34.09 -32.44
C ILE A 388 11.67 -34.90 -31.29
N GLN A 389 12.58 -35.84 -31.57
CA GLN A 389 13.27 -36.61 -30.53
C GLN A 389 14.16 -35.73 -29.65
N GLU A 390 14.96 -34.84 -30.24
CA GLU A 390 15.79 -33.89 -29.51
C GLU A 390 14.94 -33.00 -28.58
N PHE A 391 13.77 -32.56 -29.03
CA PHE A 391 12.82 -31.82 -28.20
C PHE A 391 12.27 -32.69 -27.07
N GLN A 392 11.83 -33.93 -27.37
CA GLN A 392 11.34 -34.87 -26.35
C GLN A 392 12.40 -35.13 -25.26
N ASP A 393 13.68 -35.18 -25.60
CA ASP A 393 14.77 -35.36 -24.65
C ASP A 393 14.95 -34.15 -23.70
N THR A 394 14.41 -32.98 -24.05
CA THR A 394 14.41 -31.79 -23.17
C THR A 394 13.27 -31.80 -22.16
N ILE A 395 12.15 -32.47 -22.44
CA ILE A 395 10.94 -32.50 -21.59
C ILE A 395 11.23 -33.02 -20.17
N PRO A 396 12.05 -34.08 -19.95
CA PRO A 396 12.42 -34.51 -18.60
C PRO A 396 13.17 -33.42 -17.82
N LYS A 397 14.02 -32.63 -18.48
CA LYS A 397 14.74 -31.51 -17.84
C LYS A 397 13.74 -30.44 -17.38
N MET A 398 12.82 -30.06 -18.26
CA MET A 398 11.72 -29.13 -17.96
C MET A 398 10.89 -29.60 -16.75
N ARG A 399 10.51 -30.88 -16.74
CA ARG A 399 9.75 -31.49 -15.64
C ARG A 399 10.53 -31.50 -14.33
N SER A 400 11.84 -31.80 -14.38
CA SER A 400 12.70 -31.81 -13.20
C SER A 400 12.83 -30.41 -12.59
N GLN A 401 12.99 -29.37 -13.41
CA GLN A 401 13.05 -27.98 -12.97
C GLN A 401 11.75 -27.56 -12.28
N LEU A 402 10.58 -27.84 -12.89
CA LEU A 402 9.29 -27.57 -12.25
C LEU A 402 9.11 -28.32 -10.93
N ARG A 403 9.57 -29.57 -10.84
CA ARG A 403 9.47 -30.37 -9.61
C ARG A 403 10.32 -29.77 -8.49
N ILE A 404 11.51 -29.24 -8.80
CA ILE A 404 12.35 -28.55 -7.83
C ILE A 404 11.64 -27.28 -7.33
N LEU A 405 11.08 -26.48 -8.25
CA LEU A 405 10.33 -25.28 -7.89
C LEU A 405 9.10 -25.59 -7.02
N THR A 406 8.37 -26.66 -7.33
CA THR A 406 7.23 -27.13 -6.51
C THR A 406 7.69 -27.49 -5.09
N HIS A 407 8.74 -28.32 -4.95
CA HIS A 407 9.24 -28.74 -3.64
C HIS A 407 9.74 -27.57 -2.80
N PHE A 408 10.43 -26.62 -3.42
CA PHE A 408 10.94 -25.45 -2.73
C PHE A 408 9.79 -24.52 -2.29
N TYR A 409 8.82 -24.27 -3.17
CA TYR A 409 7.61 -23.51 -2.83
C TYR A 409 6.85 -24.15 -1.66
N GLN A 410 6.56 -25.45 -1.73
CA GLN A 410 5.84 -26.18 -0.68
C GLN A 410 6.60 -26.14 0.66
N SER A 411 7.93 -26.26 0.63
CA SER A 411 8.75 -26.17 1.84
C SER A 411 8.66 -24.79 2.50
N ILE A 412 8.71 -23.71 1.71
CA ILE A 412 8.58 -22.34 2.21
C ILE A 412 7.18 -22.10 2.77
N VAL A 413 6.13 -22.50 2.04
CA VAL A 413 4.74 -22.34 2.49
C VAL A 413 4.52 -23.10 3.80
N GLN A 414 4.98 -24.34 3.91
CA GLN A 414 4.89 -25.10 5.16
C GLN A 414 5.58 -24.40 6.34
N GLN A 415 6.79 -23.86 6.13
CA GLN A 415 7.48 -23.08 7.16
C GLN A 415 6.69 -21.82 7.54
N PHE A 416 6.10 -21.13 6.56
CA PHE A 416 5.28 -19.96 6.78
C PHE A 416 4.01 -20.30 7.59
N LEU A 417 3.31 -21.38 7.26
CA LEU A 417 2.12 -21.85 7.98
C LEU A 417 2.46 -22.22 9.44
N VAL A 418 3.57 -22.91 9.68
CA VAL A 418 4.02 -23.24 11.04
C VAL A 418 4.31 -21.96 11.85
N LEU A 419 4.97 -20.98 11.25
CA LEU A 419 5.23 -19.69 11.91
C LEU A 419 3.93 -18.95 12.24
N LEU A 420 2.95 -18.94 11.34
CA LEU A 420 1.64 -18.33 11.57
C LEU A 420 0.89 -19.02 12.73
N MET A 421 0.92 -20.35 12.79
CA MET A 421 0.29 -21.11 13.89
C MET A 421 0.91 -20.80 15.26
N THR A 422 2.22 -20.50 15.30
CA THR A 422 2.91 -20.12 16.55
C THR A 422 2.70 -18.67 16.96
N SER A 423 2.06 -17.85 16.12
CA SER A 423 1.80 -16.45 16.44
C SER A 423 0.75 -16.31 17.56
N SER A 424 0.91 -15.29 18.39
CA SER A 424 -0.04 -15.00 19.48
C SER A 424 -1.38 -14.47 18.97
N ASP A 425 -1.40 -13.89 17.76
CA ASP A 425 -2.56 -13.27 17.14
C ASP A 425 -3.56 -14.33 16.62
N GLU A 426 -4.81 -14.23 17.05
CA GLU A 426 -5.88 -15.13 16.60
C GLU A 426 -6.21 -14.97 15.11
N SER A 427 -6.09 -13.76 14.57
CA SER A 427 -6.35 -13.50 13.15
C SER A 427 -5.34 -14.18 12.23
N LEU A 428 -4.06 -14.19 12.64
CA LEU A 428 -2.97 -14.86 11.91
C LEU A 428 -3.09 -16.40 12.01
N ARG A 429 -3.59 -16.92 13.14
CA ARG A 429 -3.90 -18.34 13.28
C ARG A 429 -5.10 -18.77 12.43
N PHE A 430 -6.11 -17.92 12.26
CA PHE A 430 -7.20 -18.21 11.33
C PHE A 430 -6.75 -18.10 9.87
N LEU A 431 -5.82 -17.18 9.57
CA LEU A 431 -5.21 -17.07 8.26
C LEU A 431 -4.45 -18.35 7.86
N SER A 432 -3.74 -19.01 8.78
CA SER A 432 -3.04 -20.26 8.45
C SER A 432 -3.97 -21.37 7.96
N PHE A 433 -5.20 -21.44 8.47
CA PHE A 433 -6.20 -22.41 8.01
C PHE A 433 -6.62 -22.12 6.56
N ARG A 434 -6.94 -20.87 6.23
CA ARG A 434 -7.34 -20.49 4.86
C ARG A 434 -6.23 -20.63 3.82
N LEU A 435 -4.97 -20.48 4.26
CA LEU A 435 -3.81 -20.62 3.41
C LEU A 435 -3.45 -22.08 3.11
N ASP A 436 -3.96 -23.05 3.88
CA ASP A 436 -3.72 -24.46 3.59
C ASP A 436 -4.47 -24.86 2.32
N PHE A 437 -3.70 -25.09 1.26
CA PHE A 437 -4.24 -25.51 -0.03
C PHE A 437 -4.83 -26.92 0.02
N ASN A 438 -4.37 -27.79 0.93
CA ASN A 438 -4.83 -29.18 0.99
C ASN A 438 -6.23 -29.33 1.58
N GLU A 439 -6.76 -28.28 2.22
CA GLU A 439 -8.13 -28.24 2.73
C GLU A 439 -9.15 -27.80 1.66
N HIS A 440 -8.69 -27.49 0.44
CA HIS A 440 -9.48 -27.09 -0.73
C HIS A 440 -9.25 -27.99 -1.96
#